data_AF-A8IPR4-F1
#
_entry.id   AF-A8IPR4-F1
#
_cell.length_a   1.000
_cell.length_b   1.000
_cell.length_c   1.000
_cell.angle_alpha   90.00
_cell.angle_beta   90.00
_cell.angle_gamma   90.00
#
_symmetry.space_group_name_H-M   'P 1'
#
loop_
_entity.id
_entity.type
_entity.pdbx_description
1 polymer ?
#
loop_
_entity_poly.entity_id
_entity_poly.type
_entity_poly.pdbx_seq_one_letter_code
_entity_poly.pdbx_strand_id
1 'polypeptide(L)'
;MFQRALLAVVTASIVMMSGPVAAERGCGSRGGPGYRGPDGRCVGWANIGRVCGSPPTTRCTAEAPAADADQAAAFSSTHPRKPKTPPDPQ
;
A
#
# COMPACT_ATOMS: atom_id res chain seq x y z
N MET A 1 -29.67 10.67 -42.35
CA MET A 1 -29.32 11.70 -41.32
C MET A 1 -29.44 11.15 -39.90
N PHE A 2 -30.52 10.42 -39.55
CA PHE A 2 -30.72 9.80 -38.23
C PHE A 2 -29.62 8.82 -37.75
N GLN A 3 -29.01 8.05 -38.65
CA GLN A 3 -27.97 7.07 -38.31
C GLN A 3 -26.63 7.72 -37.86
N ARG A 4 -26.34 8.94 -38.31
CA ARG A 4 -25.15 9.70 -37.89
C ARG A 4 -25.34 10.33 -36.50
N ALA A 5 -26.56 10.75 -36.18
CA ALA A 5 -26.90 11.27 -34.86
C ALA A 5 -26.84 10.16 -33.79
N LEU A 6 -27.28 8.94 -34.12
CA LEU A 6 -27.26 7.80 -33.20
C LEU A 6 -25.82 7.40 -32.83
N LEU A 7 -24.90 7.38 -33.81
CA LEU A 7 -23.48 7.12 -33.59
C LEU A 7 -22.84 8.17 -32.66
N ALA A 8 -23.14 9.45 -32.87
CA ALA A 8 -22.61 10.53 -32.04
C ALA A 8 -23.09 10.43 -30.58
N VAL A 9 -24.37 10.09 -30.36
CA VAL A 9 -24.94 9.90 -29.02
C VAL A 9 -24.30 8.69 -28.31
N VAL A 10 -24.15 7.56 -29.00
CA VAL A 10 -23.53 6.36 -28.42
C VAL A 10 -22.06 6.60 -28.05
N THR A 11 -21.29 7.31 -28.88
CA THR A 11 -19.89 7.64 -28.54
C THR A 11 -19.78 8.60 -27.35
N ALA A 12 -20.71 9.57 -27.22
CA ALA A 12 -20.69 10.52 -26.11
C ALA A 12 -21.01 9.85 -24.76
N SER A 13 -21.85 8.82 -24.75
CA SER A 13 -22.22 8.09 -23.53
C SER A 13 -21.12 7.17 -22.98
N ILE A 14 -20.25 6.63 -23.83
CA ILE A 14 -19.20 5.69 -23.40
C ILE A 14 -18.03 6.41 -22.69
N VAL A 15 -17.75 7.66 -23.03
CA VAL A 15 -16.58 8.39 -22.52
C VAL A 15 -16.71 8.81 -21.04
N MET A 16 -17.92 8.86 -20.48
CA MET A 16 -18.13 9.35 -19.10
C MET A 16 -17.92 8.31 -17.99
N MET A 17 -17.67 7.03 -18.29
CA MET A 17 -17.54 5.98 -17.26
C MET A 17 -16.10 5.75 -16.75
N SER A 18 -15.14 6.59 -17.12
CA SER A 18 -13.71 6.43 -16.81
C SER A 18 -13.20 7.51 -15.86
N GLY A 19 -13.76 7.59 -14.65
CA GLY A 19 -13.22 8.44 -13.59
C GLY A 19 -11.85 7.94 -13.10
N PRO A 20 -10.93 8.82 -12.66
CA PRO A 20 -9.64 8.41 -12.14
C PRO A 20 -9.85 7.68 -10.80
N VAL A 21 -9.49 6.40 -10.75
CA VAL A 21 -9.30 5.69 -9.47
C VAL A 21 -8.15 6.39 -8.75
N ALA A 22 -8.48 7.15 -7.71
CA ALA A 22 -7.49 7.72 -6.81
C ALA A 22 -6.74 6.55 -6.16
N ALA A 23 -5.57 6.21 -6.70
CA ALA A 23 -4.66 5.29 -6.05
C ALA A 23 -4.41 5.84 -4.65
N GLU A 24 -4.83 5.09 -3.64
CA GLU A 24 -4.79 5.53 -2.24
C GLU A 24 -3.35 5.89 -1.89
N ARG A 25 -3.08 7.19 -1.75
CA ARG A 25 -1.73 7.72 -1.70
C ARG A 25 -1.25 7.68 -0.27
N GLY A 26 -0.47 6.66 0.07
CA GLY A 26 0.28 6.64 1.32
C GLY A 26 0.48 5.24 1.88
N CYS A 27 1.45 5.13 2.77
CA CYS A 27 1.62 3.94 3.58
C CYS A 27 0.54 3.91 4.66
N GLY A 28 -0.17 2.77 4.76
CA GLY A 28 -1.29 2.59 5.69
C GLY A 28 -2.63 2.37 4.99
N SER A 29 -2.85 2.95 3.81
CA SER A 29 -4.15 2.85 3.10
C SER A 29 -4.60 1.42 2.79
N ARG A 30 -3.64 0.50 2.60
CA ARG A 30 -3.91 -0.94 2.38
C ARG A 30 -3.88 -1.79 3.65
N GLY A 31 -4.14 -1.19 4.82
CA GLY A 31 -4.10 -1.88 6.13
C GLY A 31 -2.69 -2.19 6.64
N GLY A 32 -1.69 -1.41 6.23
CA GLY A 32 -0.31 -1.52 6.70
C GLY A 32 -0.04 -0.69 7.97
N PRO A 33 1.15 -0.79 8.56
CA PRO A 33 1.50 -0.06 9.78
C PRO A 33 1.62 1.46 9.60
N GLY A 34 1.61 1.96 8.37
CA GLY A 34 1.59 3.40 8.11
C GLY A 34 2.93 4.09 7.88
N TYR A 35 4.02 3.32 7.72
CA TYR A 35 5.38 3.85 7.65
C TYR A 35 6.03 3.64 6.29
N ARG A 36 6.71 4.68 5.79
CA ARG A 36 7.59 4.61 4.62
C ARG A 36 9.03 4.36 5.05
N GLY A 37 9.64 3.33 4.47
CA GLY A 37 11.01 2.94 4.71
C GLY A 37 12.03 3.84 4.01
N PRO A 38 13.32 3.71 4.36
CA PRO A 38 14.40 4.44 3.72
C PRO A 38 14.59 4.08 2.24
N ASP A 39 14.08 2.92 1.79
CA ASP A 39 14.03 2.53 0.38
C ASP A 39 12.87 3.19 -0.40
N GLY A 40 12.12 4.08 0.25
CA GLY A 40 10.97 4.78 -0.32
C GLY A 40 9.70 3.93 -0.42
N ARG A 41 9.72 2.67 0.02
CA ARG A 41 8.54 1.78 -0.03
C ARG A 41 7.79 1.74 1.30
N CYS A 42 6.53 1.31 1.27
CA CYS A 42 5.77 1.09 2.49
C CYS A 42 6.24 -0.18 3.20
N VAL A 43 6.46 -0.05 4.51
CA VAL A 43 6.92 -1.16 5.34
C VAL A 43 5.72 -1.97 5.83
N GLY A 44 5.85 -3.29 5.83
CA GLY A 44 4.82 -4.20 6.35
C GLY A 44 5.02 -4.51 7.84
N TRP A 45 3.94 -4.88 8.51
CA TRP A 45 3.88 -5.26 9.93
C TRP A 45 5.03 -6.15 10.39
N ALA A 46 5.30 -7.22 9.65
CA ALA A 46 6.30 -8.20 10.05
C ALA A 46 7.75 -7.70 9.95
N ASN A 47 8.00 -6.56 9.30
CA ASN A 47 9.34 -6.03 9.03
C ASN A 47 9.61 -4.68 9.72
N ILE A 48 8.59 -4.02 10.28
CA ILE A 48 8.69 -2.63 10.75
C ILE A 48 9.79 -2.44 11.80
N GLY A 49 9.94 -3.33 12.77
CA GLY A 49 11.01 -3.27 13.76
C GLY A 49 12.41 -3.44 13.15
N ARG A 50 12.58 -4.37 12.21
CA ARG A 50 13.88 -4.59 11.54
C ARG A 50 14.28 -3.42 10.64
N VAL A 51 13.33 -2.90 9.86
CA VAL A 51 13.57 -1.83 8.89
C VAL A 51 13.65 -0.48 9.59
N CYS A 52 12.63 -0.16 10.38
CA CYS A 52 12.40 1.16 10.96
C CYS A 52 12.98 1.34 12.37
N GLY A 53 13.24 0.25 13.09
CA GLY A 53 13.59 0.28 14.51
C GLY A 53 12.37 0.28 15.42
N SER A 54 12.60 0.34 16.73
CA SER A 54 11.58 0.49 17.78
C SER A 54 12.04 1.61 18.72
N PRO A 55 11.45 2.82 18.65
CA PRO A 55 10.26 3.19 17.89
C PRO A 55 10.48 3.25 16.35
N PRO A 56 9.45 3.03 15.53
CA PRO A 56 9.54 3.00 14.06
C PRO A 56 9.89 4.34 13.42
N THR A 57 9.72 5.45 14.13
CA THR A 57 10.18 6.77 13.69
C THR A 57 11.70 6.92 13.66
N THR A 58 12.46 5.94 14.18
CA THR A 58 13.92 5.99 14.22
C THR A 58 14.55 6.01 12.82
N ARG A 59 13.96 5.29 11.85
CA ARG A 59 14.47 5.23 10.46
C ARG A 59 13.40 5.37 9.38
N CYS A 60 12.12 5.40 9.75
CA CYS A 60 11.02 5.48 8.80
C CYS A 60 10.17 6.73 9.03
N THR A 61 9.55 7.21 7.96
CA THR A 61 8.62 8.33 8.00
C THR A 61 7.21 7.83 8.26
N ALA A 62 6.53 8.38 9.25
CA ALA A 62 5.11 8.13 9.49
C ALA A 62 4.26 8.89 8.47
N GLU A 63 3.35 8.20 7.79
CA GLU A 63 2.38 8.83 6.88
C GLU A 63 0.95 8.69 7.41
N ALA A 64 0.57 7.47 7.79
CA ALA A 64 -0.71 7.18 8.46
C ALA A 64 -0.50 6.07 9.50
N PRO A 65 0.26 6.34 10.58
CA PRO A 65 0.67 5.32 11.54
C PRO A 65 -0.56 4.68 12.19
N ALA A 66 -0.61 3.35 12.15
CA ALA A 66 -1.62 2.58 12.84
C ALA A 66 -1.35 2.57 14.35
N ALA A 67 -2.41 2.44 15.16
CA ALA A 67 -2.34 2.54 16.62
C ALA A 67 -1.43 1.48 17.27
N ASP A 68 -1.28 0.32 16.63
CA ASP A 68 -0.49 -0.82 17.07
C ASP A 68 0.91 -0.90 16.41
N ALA A 69 1.31 0.13 15.66
CA ALA A 69 2.57 0.12 14.90
C ALA A 69 3.82 0.10 15.80
N ASP A 70 3.78 0.76 16.96
CA ASP A 70 4.90 0.78 17.90
C ASP A 70 5.11 -0.60 18.55
N GLN A 71 4.01 -1.28 18.88
CA GLN A 71 4.03 -2.64 19.44
C GLN A 71 4.53 -3.64 18.39
N ALA A 72 4.06 -3.51 17.14
CA ALA A 72 4.56 -4.32 16.04
C ALA A 72 6.06 -4.08 15.76
N ALA A 73 6.51 -2.83 15.90
CA ALA A 73 7.92 -2.48 15.79
C ALA A 73 8.76 -3.12 16.90
N ALA A 74 8.31 -3.05 18.15
CA ALA A 74 8.97 -3.71 19.27
C ALA A 74 9.06 -5.24 19.05
N PHE A 75 7.94 -5.88 18.69
CA PHE A 75 7.88 -7.33 18.47
C PHE A 75 8.80 -7.79 17.33
N SER A 76 8.71 -7.15 16.17
CA SER A 76 9.48 -7.55 14.99
C SER A 76 10.96 -7.16 15.06
N SER A 77 11.35 -6.30 16.01
CA SER A 77 12.76 -5.98 16.29
C SER A 77 13.48 -7.13 17.02
N THR A 78 12.77 -7.87 17.86
CA THR A 78 13.34 -8.95 18.68
C THR A 78 13.00 -10.34 18.18
N HIS A 79 11.95 -10.46 17.36
CA HIS A 79 11.52 -11.74 16.79
C HIS A 79 11.89 -11.87 15.30
N PRO A 80 12.89 -12.70 14.94
CA PRO A 80 13.26 -12.92 13.55
C PRO A 80 12.12 -13.61 12.79
N ARG A 81 11.86 -13.17 11.55
CA ARG A 81 10.91 -13.87 10.69
C ARG A 81 11.48 -15.22 10.26
N LYS A 82 10.64 -16.25 10.25
CA LYS A 82 10.94 -17.48 9.52
C LYS A 82 11.20 -17.13 8.04
N PRO A 83 12.29 -17.62 7.43
CA PRO A 83 12.50 -17.46 5.99
C PRO A 83 11.28 -17.95 5.22
N LYS A 84 10.86 -17.23 4.17
CA LYS A 84 9.90 -17.80 3.24
C LYS A 84 10.64 -18.91 2.49
N THR A 85 10.29 -20.17 2.70
CA THR A 85 10.70 -21.22 1.76
C THR A 85 9.95 -20.91 0.45
N PRO A 86 10.63 -20.87 -0.70
CA PRO A 86 9.93 -20.85 -1.98
C PRO A 86 8.95 -22.02 -2.04
N PRO A 87 7.76 -21.87 -2.64
CA PRO A 87 6.90 -23.02 -2.90
C PRO A 87 7.69 -24.07 -3.70
N ASP A 88 7.50 -25.35 -3.37
CA ASP A 88 8.13 -26.45 -4.10
C ASP A 88 7.79 -26.35 -5.60
N PRO A 89 8.75 -26.55 -6.52
CA PRO A 89 8.46 -26.63 -7.95
C PRO A 89 7.38 -27.70 -8.17
N GLN A 90 6.26 -27.31 -8.77
CA GLN A 90 5.19 -28.22 -9.18
C GLN A 90 5.63 -29.05 -10.38
#